data_AF-A0A946GYH1-F1
#
_entry.id   AF-A0A946GYH1-F1
#
_cell.length_a   1.000
_cell.length_b   1.000
_cell.length_c   1.000
_cell.angle_alpha   90.00
_cell.angle_beta   90.00
_cell.angle_gamma   90.00
#
_symmetry.space_group_name_H-M   'P 1'
#
loop_
_entity.id
_entity.type
_entity.pdbx_description
1 polymer ?
#
loop_
_entity_poly.entity_id
_entity_poly.type
_entity_poly.pdbx_seq_one_letter_code
_entity_poly.pdbx_strand_id
1 'polypeptide(L)'
;MLLSRTAFLVICALLHLAIAADASVAADATLRAADILRADILHGPDYRIEDGVTVKDHRYQFRIKTRWGNLTVDGLNMLGVRLQEIRAIKRADSLSRNPQFVGGLVESVSQTPRGVRTLLKNPLGAVLGVPKGMKRLASTQLHPADRRAGSVTRRRIAFDVGCDPETTNPILKPLIDNLATRKGLGKLVGKVGMSAAVPGLGLVPMTAEMQTTLLVKLPHEINRKMDRDLKAMGVGEKTRKTFLTSPYFTTGQRLIFMSQLRKLKHVENRAAVVAVASRAECEADALATNDELRMLIDIDRKQKIVRLEDAGVPTAVLAGGTCIAVYSADFLLATDDVSAMRADIRRRHPTTPALLMCSGRVSPAVRRLFSDMSISTTELR
;
A
#
# COMPACT_ATOMS: atom_id res chain seq x y z
N MET A 1 -21.23 -27.58 -40.29
CA MET A 1 -21.14 -26.28 -39.57
C MET A 1 -20.68 -26.49 -38.13
N LEU A 2 -19.47 -27.03 -37.93
CA LEU A 2 -18.87 -27.30 -36.63
C LEU A 2 -17.37 -26.97 -36.73
N LEU A 3 -17.03 -25.69 -36.72
CA LEU A 3 -15.65 -25.18 -36.70
C LEU A 3 -15.69 -23.68 -36.36
N SER A 4 -16.00 -23.32 -35.11
CA SER A 4 -15.91 -21.92 -34.67
C SER A 4 -15.87 -21.73 -33.14
N ARG A 5 -15.12 -22.57 -32.39
CA ARG A 5 -14.90 -22.32 -30.95
C ARG A 5 -13.49 -22.58 -30.41
N THR A 6 -12.58 -23.15 -31.21
CA THR A 6 -11.25 -23.57 -30.73
C THR A 6 -10.07 -22.71 -31.20
N ALA A 7 -10.30 -21.66 -31.99
CA ALA A 7 -9.21 -20.95 -32.68
C ALA A 7 -8.63 -19.71 -31.97
N PHE A 8 -9.17 -19.26 -30.83
CA PHE A 8 -8.72 -18.00 -30.19
C PHE A 8 -7.80 -18.17 -28.97
N LEU A 9 -7.51 -19.40 -28.56
CA LEU A 9 -6.67 -19.71 -27.39
C LEU A 9 -5.21 -20.07 -27.74
N VAL A 10 -4.85 -20.09 -29.03
CA VAL A 10 -3.55 -20.63 -29.50
C VAL A 10 -2.52 -19.56 -29.88
N ILE A 11 -2.89 -18.28 -29.98
CA ILE A 11 -1.97 -17.23 -30.48
C ILE A 11 -1.09 -16.57 -29.39
N CYS A 12 -1.26 -16.90 -28.10
CA CYS A 12 -0.34 -16.43 -27.05
C CYS A 12 0.72 -17.45 -26.59
N ALA A 13 0.77 -18.66 -27.18
CA ALA A 13 1.61 -19.75 -26.66
C ALA A 13 2.91 -20.02 -27.45
N LEU A 14 3.20 -19.30 -28.54
CA LEU A 14 4.35 -19.60 -29.39
C LEU A 14 5.24 -18.37 -29.62
N LEU A 15 5.97 -17.97 -28.57
CA LEU A 15 7.35 -17.47 -28.65
C LEU A 15 7.92 -17.28 -27.23
N HIS A 16 8.29 -18.36 -26.54
CA HIS A 16 9.11 -18.30 -25.32
C HIS A 16 10.20 -19.35 -25.40
N LEU A 17 11.15 -19.15 -26.32
CA LEU A 17 12.46 -19.78 -26.22
C LEU A 17 13.47 -18.71 -25.83
N ALA A 18 13.64 -18.51 -24.53
CA ALA A 18 14.85 -17.90 -23.96
C ALA A 18 14.90 -18.15 -22.43
N ILE A 19 15.85 -19.02 -22.07
CA ILE A 19 16.47 -19.23 -20.75
C ILE A 19 15.55 -19.84 -19.68
N ALA A 20 15.44 -21.17 -19.71
CA ALA A 20 15.28 -21.94 -18.49
C ALA A 20 16.60 -21.84 -17.69
N ALA A 21 16.69 -20.84 -16.81
CA ALA A 21 17.60 -20.92 -15.68
C ALA A 21 16.89 -21.76 -14.62
N ASP A 22 17.24 -23.04 -14.57
CA ASP A 22 16.83 -23.93 -13.49
C ASP A 22 17.56 -23.50 -12.22
N ALA A 23 16.79 -23.11 -11.21
CA ALA A 23 17.22 -23.08 -9.83
C ALA A 23 15.97 -23.18 -8.97
N SER A 24 15.81 -24.31 -8.28
CA SER A 24 15.02 -24.37 -7.08
C SER A 24 15.62 -23.36 -6.09
N VAL A 25 15.13 -22.12 -6.13
CA VAL A 25 15.42 -21.14 -5.08
C VAL A 25 14.75 -21.72 -3.83
N ALA A 26 15.54 -22.45 -3.03
CA ALA A 26 15.16 -22.81 -1.69
C ALA A 26 14.79 -21.51 -0.95
N ALA A 27 13.88 -21.56 0.01
CA ALA A 27 13.49 -20.37 0.79
C ALA A 27 14.71 -19.61 1.38
N ASP A 28 15.83 -20.31 1.59
CA ASP A 28 17.08 -19.76 2.12
C ASP A 28 18.12 -19.34 1.06
N ALA A 29 17.83 -19.51 -0.23
CA ALA A 29 18.75 -19.11 -1.28
C ALA A 29 18.85 -17.57 -1.33
N THR A 30 20.06 -17.06 -1.11
CA THR A 30 20.32 -15.61 -1.19
C THR A 30 20.44 -15.20 -2.66
N LEU A 31 19.47 -14.42 -3.13
CA LEU A 31 19.47 -13.76 -4.42
C LEU A 31 20.27 -12.45 -4.37
N ARG A 32 20.63 -11.91 -5.53
CA ARG A 32 21.25 -10.59 -5.62
C ARG A 32 20.22 -9.51 -5.88
N ALA A 33 20.32 -8.40 -5.16
CA ALA A 33 19.46 -7.24 -5.35
C ALA A 33 19.55 -6.72 -6.79
N ALA A 34 20.74 -6.78 -7.40
CA ALA A 34 20.98 -6.35 -8.78
C ALA A 34 20.26 -7.20 -9.84
N ASP A 35 19.86 -8.45 -9.51
CA ASP A 35 19.11 -9.32 -10.40
C ASP A 35 17.59 -9.06 -10.33
N ILE A 36 17.16 -8.30 -9.32
CA ILE A 36 15.75 -8.04 -8.99
C ILE A 36 15.38 -6.57 -9.29
N LEU A 37 16.26 -5.65 -8.92
CA LEU A 37 16.02 -4.21 -8.93
C LEU A 37 16.79 -3.54 -10.06
N ARG A 38 16.18 -2.50 -10.64
CA ARG A 38 16.88 -1.60 -11.57
C ARG A 38 18.03 -0.89 -10.86
N ALA A 39 19.11 -0.59 -11.61
CA ALA A 39 20.33 -0.01 -11.05
C ALA A 39 20.11 1.32 -10.29
N ASP A 40 19.14 2.14 -10.73
CA ASP A 40 18.76 3.41 -10.11
C ASP A 40 17.99 3.25 -8.78
N ILE A 41 17.57 2.03 -8.44
CA ILE A 41 16.90 1.70 -7.17
C ILE A 41 17.91 1.14 -6.16
N LEU A 42 19.02 0.54 -6.60
CA LEU A 42 19.99 -0.11 -5.70
C LEU A 42 20.67 0.87 -4.73
N HIS A 43 20.82 2.12 -5.13
CA HIS A 43 21.41 3.17 -4.30
C HIS A 43 20.77 4.53 -4.62
N GLY A 44 20.72 5.39 -3.62
CA GLY A 44 20.36 6.79 -3.80
C GLY A 44 21.17 7.68 -2.87
N PRO A 45 20.94 9.01 -2.90
CA PRO A 45 21.76 9.96 -2.16
C PRO A 45 21.81 9.72 -0.64
N ASP A 46 20.79 9.06 -0.09
CA ASP A 46 20.63 8.87 1.36
C ASP A 46 20.44 7.40 1.76
N TYR A 47 20.62 6.46 0.83
CA TYR A 47 20.47 5.03 1.11
C TYR A 47 21.28 4.13 0.17
N ARG A 48 21.52 2.90 0.63
CA ARG A 48 22.04 1.80 -0.18
C ARG A 48 21.31 0.51 0.18
N ILE A 49 20.87 -0.25 -0.82
CA ILE A 49 20.31 -1.59 -0.63
C ILE A 49 21.47 -2.59 -0.58
N GLU A 50 21.47 -3.47 0.41
CA GLU A 50 22.44 -4.56 0.46
C GLU A 50 22.20 -5.58 -0.66
N ASP A 51 23.29 -6.18 -1.17
CA ASP A 51 23.18 -7.06 -2.34
C ASP A 51 22.46 -8.38 -2.02
N GLY A 52 22.58 -8.89 -0.79
CA GLY A 52 21.92 -10.14 -0.38
C GLY A 52 20.43 -9.96 -0.11
N VAL A 53 19.60 -10.66 -0.87
CA VAL A 53 18.14 -10.68 -0.75
C VAL A 53 17.66 -12.11 -0.49
N THR A 54 16.82 -12.31 0.51
CA THR A 54 16.18 -13.61 0.77
C THR A 54 14.72 -13.59 0.34
N VAL A 55 14.12 -14.76 0.15
CA VAL A 55 12.68 -14.89 -0.11
C VAL A 55 12.00 -15.40 1.16
N LYS A 56 11.09 -14.60 1.72
CA LYS A 56 10.29 -14.97 2.90
C LYS A 56 8.82 -14.68 2.62
N ASP A 57 7.94 -15.63 2.90
CA ASP A 57 6.48 -15.47 2.74
C ASP A 57 6.09 -14.88 1.37
N HIS A 58 6.67 -15.44 0.30
CA HIS A 58 6.50 -15.03 -1.10
C HIS A 58 7.05 -13.64 -1.48
N ARG A 59 7.82 -13.01 -0.60
CA ARG A 59 8.36 -11.66 -0.77
C ARG A 59 9.87 -11.64 -0.73
N TYR A 60 10.46 -10.69 -1.44
CA TYR A 60 11.85 -10.36 -1.25
C TYR A 60 12.03 -9.60 0.06
N GLN A 61 12.97 -10.03 0.89
CA GLN A 61 13.39 -9.29 2.07
C GLN A 61 14.67 -8.52 1.77
N PHE A 62 14.55 -7.20 1.74
CA PHE A 62 15.65 -6.26 1.50
C PHE A 62 16.18 -5.70 2.82
N ARG A 63 17.47 -5.37 2.84
CA ARG A 63 18.10 -4.55 3.88
C ARG A 63 18.57 -3.23 3.29
N ILE A 64 18.07 -2.13 3.83
CA ILE A 64 18.42 -0.77 3.41
C ILE A 64 19.30 -0.14 4.46
N LYS A 65 20.52 0.26 4.07
CA LYS A 65 21.40 1.09 4.89
C LYS A 65 21.10 2.56 4.68
N THR A 66 20.95 3.30 5.77
CA THR A 66 20.84 4.76 5.74
C THR A 66 21.68 5.35 6.87
N ARG A 67 21.99 6.66 6.79
CA ARG A 67 22.68 7.36 7.88
C ARG A 67 21.85 7.48 9.17
N TRP A 68 20.53 7.28 9.09
CA TRP A 68 19.62 7.36 10.24
C TRP A 68 19.34 6.01 10.88
N GLY A 69 19.85 4.92 10.30
CA GLY A 69 19.60 3.55 10.73
C GLY A 69 19.29 2.61 9.57
N ASN A 70 19.35 1.32 9.84
CA ASN A 70 19.05 0.29 8.85
C ASN A 70 17.56 -0.09 8.90
N LEU A 71 17.01 -0.45 7.75
CA LEU A 71 15.63 -0.91 7.62
C LEU A 71 15.61 -2.29 6.99
N THR A 72 14.86 -3.22 7.58
CA THR A 72 14.47 -4.48 6.95
C THR A 72 13.11 -4.29 6.29
N VAL A 73 12.96 -4.75 5.06
CA VAL A 73 11.78 -4.48 4.24
C VAL A 73 11.32 -5.72 3.51
N ASP A 74 10.07 -6.12 3.76
CA ASP A 74 9.46 -7.29 3.14
C ASP A 74 8.55 -6.84 1.97
N GLY A 75 8.94 -7.18 0.74
CA GLY A 75 8.15 -6.91 -0.45
C GLY A 75 8.65 -5.74 -1.30
N LEU A 76 8.52 -5.84 -2.63
CA LEU A 76 8.80 -4.73 -3.56
C LEU A 76 7.91 -3.52 -3.31
N ASN A 77 6.61 -3.74 -3.04
CA ASN A 77 5.67 -2.67 -2.71
C ASN A 77 6.12 -1.91 -1.45
N MET A 78 6.54 -2.65 -0.41
CA MET A 78 7.01 -2.03 0.84
C MET A 78 8.37 -1.34 0.66
N LEU A 79 9.25 -1.87 -0.19
CA LEU A 79 10.48 -1.19 -0.60
C LEU A 79 10.16 0.19 -1.19
N GLY A 80 9.19 0.27 -2.09
CA GLY A 80 8.72 1.54 -2.64
C GLY A 80 8.30 2.54 -1.56
N VAL A 81 7.54 2.09 -0.56
CA VAL A 81 7.13 2.93 0.58
C VAL A 81 8.33 3.40 1.38
N ARG A 82 9.25 2.49 1.76
CA ARG A 82 10.43 2.85 2.55
C ARG A 82 11.37 3.82 1.82
N LEU A 83 11.55 3.67 0.51
CA LEU A 83 12.35 4.60 -0.29
C LEU A 83 11.73 6.01 -0.35
N GLN A 84 10.40 6.11 -0.44
CA GLN A 84 9.72 7.40 -0.32
C GLN A 84 9.87 8.00 1.09
N GLU A 85 9.74 7.18 2.13
CA GLU A 85 9.92 7.61 3.51
C GLU A 85 11.35 8.07 3.81
N ILE A 86 12.38 7.48 3.21
CA ILE A 86 13.77 7.95 3.34
C ILE A 86 13.91 9.39 2.81
N ARG A 87 13.24 9.73 1.70
CA ARG A 87 13.20 11.12 1.20
C ARG A 87 12.47 12.04 2.18
N ALA A 88 11.40 11.56 2.82
CA ALA A 88 10.69 12.30 3.84
C ALA A 88 11.52 12.48 5.13
N ILE A 89 12.31 11.47 5.53
CA ILE A 89 13.24 11.54 6.66
C ILE A 89 14.26 12.65 6.43
N LYS A 90 14.87 12.72 5.24
CA LYS A 90 15.79 13.81 4.87
C LYS A 90 15.16 15.19 5.04
N ARG A 91 13.92 15.36 4.58
CA ARG A 91 13.19 16.63 4.71
C ARG A 91 12.87 16.94 6.16
N ALA A 92 12.35 15.97 6.92
CA ALA A 92 12.05 16.11 8.35
C ALA A 92 13.32 16.45 9.16
N ASP A 93 14.44 15.79 8.89
CA ASP A 93 15.75 16.07 9.50
C ASP A 93 16.25 17.48 9.13
N SER A 94 16.02 17.94 7.91
CA SER A 94 16.37 19.30 7.49
C SER A 94 15.52 20.35 8.22
N LEU A 95 14.22 20.08 8.40
CA LEU A 95 13.31 20.93 9.18
C LEU A 95 13.68 20.97 10.66
N SER A 96 14.09 19.83 11.22
CA SER A 96 14.41 19.72 12.65
C SER A 96 15.67 20.50 13.05
N ARG A 97 16.59 20.74 12.09
CA ARG A 97 17.86 21.46 12.27
C ARG A 97 17.78 22.95 11.97
N ASN A 98 16.72 23.43 11.32
CA ASN A 98 16.65 24.82 10.93
C ASN A 98 16.45 25.72 12.19
N PRO A 99 17.34 26.71 12.44
CA PRO A 99 17.31 27.53 13.66
C PRO A 99 15.99 28.25 13.92
N GLN A 100 15.26 28.64 12.87
CA GLN A 100 13.93 29.26 12.97
C GLN A 100 12.88 28.33 13.62
N PHE A 101 13.20 27.03 13.71
CA PHE A 101 12.36 25.98 14.29
C PHE A 101 12.93 25.36 15.57
N VAL A 102 14.20 25.65 15.88
CA VAL A 102 14.89 25.25 17.13
C VAL A 102 14.78 26.36 18.19
N GLY A 103 14.70 27.63 17.78
CA GLY A 103 14.74 28.81 18.66
C GLY A 103 13.44 29.22 19.38
N GLY A 104 12.35 28.46 19.28
CA GLY A 104 11.07 28.82 19.91
C GLY A 104 11.01 28.71 21.45
N LEU A 105 12.11 28.32 22.10
CA LEU A 105 12.17 28.14 23.56
C LEU A 105 12.90 29.30 24.27
N VAL A 106 13.76 30.06 23.58
CA VAL A 106 14.68 31.00 24.25
C VAL A 106 14.17 32.44 24.26
N GLU A 107 13.36 32.88 23.29
CA GLU A 107 12.89 34.28 23.19
C GLU A 107 11.51 34.56 23.81
N SER A 108 10.84 33.58 24.43
CA SER A 108 9.55 33.81 25.13
C SER A 108 9.65 33.87 26.66
N VAL A 109 10.87 33.94 27.21
CA VAL A 109 11.11 34.05 28.67
C VAL A 109 11.44 35.48 29.09
N SER A 110 11.65 36.42 28.17
CA SER A 110 11.82 37.85 28.46
C SER A 110 10.47 38.55 28.70
N GLN A 111 9.95 38.31 29.89
CA GLN A 111 9.25 39.25 30.77
C GLN A 111 8.26 40.23 30.14
N THR A 112 6.98 39.86 30.11
CA THR A 112 5.90 40.84 30.25
C THR A 112 4.76 40.25 31.08
N PRO A 113 4.36 40.86 32.22
CA PRO A 113 3.28 40.36 33.08
C PRO A 113 1.91 40.24 32.37
N ARG A 114 1.74 40.89 31.21
CA ARG A 114 0.53 40.80 30.38
C ARG A 114 0.53 39.64 29.38
N GLY A 115 1.67 38.97 29.14
CA GLY A 115 1.80 37.89 28.15
C GLY A 115 1.23 36.53 28.61
N VAL A 116 1.25 36.24 29.91
CA VAL A 116 0.80 34.95 30.45
C VAL A 116 -0.72 34.78 30.39
N ARG A 117 -1.50 35.86 30.57
CA ARG A 117 -2.97 35.82 30.50
C ARG A 117 -3.50 35.60 29.08
N THR A 118 -2.74 35.98 28.04
CA THR A 118 -3.15 35.81 26.64
C THR A 118 -2.83 34.41 26.13
N LEU A 119 -1.80 33.75 26.69
CA LEU A 119 -1.43 32.37 26.35
C LEU A 119 -2.44 31.34 26.87
N LEU A 120 -3.04 31.59 28.04
CA LEU A 120 -4.09 30.74 28.60
C LEU A 120 -5.45 30.92 27.92
N LYS A 121 -5.74 32.13 27.42
CA LYS A 121 -7.08 32.45 26.93
C LYS A 121 -7.35 32.08 25.49
N ASN A 122 -6.34 31.84 24.64
CA ASN A 122 -6.56 31.37 23.27
C ASN A 122 -5.31 30.70 22.65
N PRO A 123 -5.01 29.42 22.93
CA PRO A 123 -3.95 28.69 22.23
C PRO A 123 -4.27 28.42 20.74
N LEU A 124 -5.48 28.75 20.26
CA LEU A 124 -5.95 28.56 18.88
C LEU A 124 -5.95 29.85 18.03
N GLY A 125 -5.47 30.98 18.58
CA GLY A 125 -5.58 32.31 17.96
C GLY A 125 -4.56 32.64 16.86
N ALA A 126 -3.66 31.73 16.51
CA ALA A 126 -2.75 31.96 15.40
C ALA A 126 -3.43 31.55 14.09
N VAL A 127 -4.05 32.54 13.42
CA VAL A 127 -4.55 32.41 12.04
C VAL A 127 -3.36 32.19 11.10
N LEU A 128 -2.84 30.96 11.04
CA LEU A 128 -1.60 30.61 10.36
C LEU A 128 -1.87 29.74 9.13
N GLY A 129 -2.32 30.35 8.02
CA GLY A 129 -2.40 29.67 6.72
C GLY A 129 -3.06 28.28 6.77
N VAL A 130 -3.97 28.08 7.73
CA VAL A 130 -4.68 26.83 7.97
C VAL A 130 -5.71 26.74 6.86
N PRO A 131 -5.63 25.75 5.93
CA PRO A 131 -6.65 25.59 4.91
C PRO A 131 -8.04 25.56 5.57
N LYS A 132 -9.06 26.17 4.95
CA LYS A 132 -10.38 26.37 5.59
C LYS A 132 -10.95 25.09 6.26
N GLY A 133 -10.65 23.91 5.73
CA GLY A 133 -11.07 22.61 6.29
C GLY A 133 -10.46 22.22 7.64
N MET A 134 -9.33 22.80 8.05
CA MET A 134 -8.56 22.35 9.23
C MET A 134 -8.94 23.06 10.51
N LYS A 135 -9.63 24.20 10.41
CA LYS A 135 -10.13 24.94 11.58
C LYS A 135 -11.01 24.05 12.47
N ARG A 136 -11.84 23.20 11.85
CA ARG A 136 -12.70 22.22 12.54
C ARG A 136 -11.90 21.13 13.27
N LEU A 137 -10.74 20.75 12.72
CA LEU A 137 -9.95 19.65 13.25
C LEU A 137 -9.17 20.04 14.51
N ALA A 138 -8.85 21.32 14.67
CA ALA A 138 -8.09 21.82 15.81
C ALA A 138 -8.90 21.85 17.12
N SER A 139 -10.23 21.86 17.04
CA SER A 139 -11.15 21.92 18.18
C SER A 139 -11.81 20.58 18.53
N THR A 140 -11.43 19.49 17.86
CA THR A 140 -12.07 18.16 18.03
C THR A 140 -11.24 17.28 18.97
N GLN A 141 -11.86 16.65 19.98
CA GLN A 141 -11.21 15.62 20.78
C GLN A 141 -10.79 14.44 19.89
N LEU A 142 -9.55 13.97 20.03
CA LEU A 142 -9.01 12.90 19.17
C LEU A 142 -9.71 11.57 19.46
N HIS A 143 -10.44 11.05 18.48
CA HIS A 143 -11.01 9.71 18.51
C HIS A 143 -9.88 8.66 18.52
N PRO A 144 -10.02 7.48 19.15
CA PRO A 144 -8.99 6.45 19.14
C PRO A 144 -8.48 6.09 17.74
N ALA A 145 -9.38 6.05 16.75
CA ALA A 145 -9.06 5.81 15.35
C ALA A 145 -8.19 6.91 14.68
N ASP A 146 -8.11 8.10 15.25
CA ASP A 146 -7.29 9.19 14.71
C ASP A 146 -5.88 9.23 15.30
N ARG A 147 -5.61 8.44 16.36
CA ARG A 147 -4.34 8.50 17.11
C ARG A 147 -3.11 8.25 16.24
N ARG A 148 -3.21 7.37 15.24
CA ARG A 148 -2.10 7.03 14.34
C ARG A 148 -1.74 8.20 13.41
N ALA A 149 -2.72 8.94 12.91
CA ALA A 149 -2.49 10.15 12.11
C ALA A 149 -2.08 11.35 12.98
N GLY A 150 -2.51 11.35 14.24
CA GLY A 150 -2.15 12.34 15.24
C GLY A 150 -2.78 13.72 15.01
N SER A 151 -2.15 14.75 15.58
CA SER A 151 -2.67 16.12 15.56
C SER A 151 -2.76 16.71 14.14
N VAL A 152 -3.50 17.82 14.00
CA VAL A 152 -3.52 18.60 12.74
C VAL A 152 -2.11 19.02 12.32
N THR A 153 -1.30 19.46 13.29
CA THR A 153 0.10 19.85 13.06
C THR A 153 0.92 18.69 12.50
N ARG A 154 0.79 17.49 13.11
CA ARG A 154 1.50 16.30 12.65
C ARG A 154 1.12 15.92 11.22
N ARG A 155 -0.17 15.96 10.89
CA ARG A 155 -0.65 15.69 9.52
C ARG A 155 -0.15 16.71 8.50
N ARG A 156 -0.09 17.99 8.88
CA ARG A 156 0.49 19.03 8.04
C ARG A 156 1.98 18.79 7.80
N ILE A 157 2.75 18.47 8.85
CA ILE A 157 4.17 18.12 8.73
C ILE A 157 4.35 16.90 7.83
N ALA A 158 3.58 15.83 8.03
CA ALA A 158 3.62 14.65 7.20
C ALA A 158 3.38 14.99 5.72
N PHE A 159 2.38 15.84 5.45
CA PHE A 159 2.13 16.36 4.11
C PHE A 159 3.30 17.21 3.60
N ASP A 160 3.89 18.09 4.39
CA ASP A 160 4.97 18.97 3.94
C ASP A 160 6.29 18.22 3.68
N VAL A 161 6.52 17.08 4.35
CA VAL A 161 7.67 16.20 4.09
C VAL A 161 7.37 15.11 3.06
N GLY A 162 6.11 14.98 2.63
CA GLY A 162 5.65 14.06 1.59
C GLY A 162 5.50 12.60 2.04
N CYS A 163 5.08 12.34 3.28
CA CYS A 163 4.80 11.00 3.80
C CYS A 163 3.33 10.81 4.23
N ASP A 164 2.92 9.54 4.37
CA ASP A 164 1.63 9.22 4.98
C ASP A 164 1.64 9.65 6.46
N PRO A 165 0.63 10.40 6.94
CA PRO A 165 0.55 10.74 8.35
C PRO A 165 0.51 9.47 9.22
N GLU A 166 -0.06 8.37 8.78
CA GLU A 166 -0.13 7.14 9.55
C GLU A 166 1.12 6.24 9.40
N THR A 167 2.24 6.77 8.88
CA THR A 167 3.51 6.02 8.79
C THR A 167 3.90 5.36 10.12
N THR A 168 4.33 4.11 10.01
CA THR A 168 4.91 3.26 11.07
C THR A 168 6.42 3.13 10.94
N ASN A 169 7.03 3.85 9.99
CA ASN A 169 8.48 3.81 9.81
C ASN A 169 9.17 4.17 11.13
N PRO A 170 10.08 3.31 11.64
CA PRO A 170 10.66 3.47 12.96
C PRO A 170 11.55 4.71 13.08
N ILE A 171 12.04 5.24 11.96
CA ILE A 171 12.87 6.44 11.91
C ILE A 171 12.00 7.68 11.65
N LEU A 172 11.12 7.64 10.65
CA LEU A 172 10.33 8.81 10.26
C LEU A 172 9.28 9.18 11.28
N LYS A 173 8.59 8.19 11.86
CA LYS A 173 7.51 8.42 12.82
C LYS A 173 7.96 9.29 14.01
N PRO A 174 9.02 8.95 14.78
CA PRO A 174 9.45 9.78 15.90
C PRO A 174 9.95 11.16 15.44
N LEU A 175 10.54 11.28 14.24
CA LEU A 175 10.95 12.59 13.70
C LEU A 175 9.75 13.51 13.49
N ILE A 176 8.68 13.05 12.84
CA ILE A 176 7.48 13.87 12.62
C ILE A 176 6.68 14.09 13.91
N ASP A 177 6.69 13.14 14.85
CA ASP A 177 6.10 13.30 16.19
C ASP A 177 6.81 14.44 16.95
N ASN A 178 8.13 14.43 16.98
CA ASN A 178 8.95 15.46 17.63
C ASN A 178 8.83 16.83 16.97
N LEU A 179 8.68 16.87 15.64
CA LEU A 179 8.43 18.12 14.92
C LEU A 179 7.05 18.70 15.27
N ALA A 180 6.04 17.85 15.47
CA ALA A 180 4.67 18.27 15.75
C ALA A 180 4.49 18.88 17.16
N THR A 181 5.40 18.61 18.10
CA THR A 181 5.37 19.20 19.46
C THR A 181 6.07 20.56 19.53
N ARG A 182 6.86 20.94 18.52
CA ARG A 182 7.60 22.22 18.52
C ARG A 182 6.71 23.40 18.14
N LYS A 183 6.79 24.49 18.92
CA LYS A 183 6.09 25.76 18.63
C LYS A 183 6.60 26.37 17.33
N GLY A 184 5.70 26.93 16.52
CA GLY A 184 6.05 27.67 15.29
C GLY A 184 6.14 26.82 14.02
N LEU A 185 6.26 25.50 14.12
CA LEU A 185 6.42 24.60 12.96
C LEU A 185 5.15 24.43 12.11
N GLY A 186 3.98 24.77 12.65
CA GLY A 186 2.71 24.76 11.93
C GLY A 186 2.57 25.85 10.85
N LYS A 187 3.61 26.67 10.63
CA LYS A 187 3.67 27.73 9.60
C LYS A 187 4.23 27.27 8.26
N LEU A 188 4.69 26.02 8.12
CA LEU A 188 5.28 25.54 6.88
C LEU A 188 4.29 25.57 5.70
N VAL A 189 4.78 26.04 4.54
CA VAL A 189 4.04 26.13 3.25
C VAL A 189 4.75 25.29 2.18
N GLY A 190 5.66 24.39 2.57
CA GLY A 190 6.34 23.49 1.65
C GLY A 190 5.37 22.44 1.10
N LYS A 191 4.78 22.66 -0.08
CA LYS A 191 3.80 21.76 -0.69
C LYS A 191 4.46 20.54 -1.35
N VAL A 192 5.20 19.74 -0.59
CA VAL A 192 5.70 18.46 -1.10
C VAL A 192 4.61 17.41 -0.88
N GLY A 193 3.58 17.38 -1.73
CA GLY A 193 2.53 16.36 -1.64
C GLY A 193 3.11 14.94 -1.52
N MET A 194 2.33 14.00 -0.97
CA MET A 194 2.77 12.62 -0.80
C MET A 194 3.36 12.08 -2.12
N SER A 195 4.61 11.64 -2.05
CA SER A 195 5.46 11.52 -3.24
C SER A 195 5.00 10.44 -4.23
N ALA A 196 5.29 10.67 -5.51
CA ALA A 196 4.95 9.78 -6.63
C ALA A 196 5.50 8.35 -6.43
N ALA A 197 4.72 7.34 -6.87
CA ALA A 197 5.12 5.94 -6.89
C ALA A 197 6.50 5.76 -7.55
N VAL A 198 7.35 4.90 -6.99
CA VAL A 198 8.63 4.54 -7.60
C VAL A 198 8.33 3.56 -8.75
N PRO A 199 8.65 3.89 -10.02
CA PRO A 199 8.36 3.02 -11.15
C PRO A 199 9.01 1.64 -10.97
N GLY A 200 8.24 0.59 -11.21
CA GLY A 200 8.70 -0.80 -11.09
C GLY A 200 8.54 -1.43 -9.71
N LEU A 201 8.01 -0.70 -8.71
CA LEU A 201 7.79 -1.22 -7.34
C LEU A 201 6.31 -1.37 -6.97
N GLY A 202 5.43 -1.59 -7.97
CA GLY A 202 4.01 -1.97 -7.77
C GLY A 202 3.11 -0.99 -7.00
N LEU A 203 3.61 0.17 -6.59
CA LEU A 203 2.82 1.15 -5.84
C LEU A 203 1.78 1.88 -6.69
N VAL A 204 0.54 1.89 -6.21
CA VAL A 204 -0.53 2.73 -6.77
C VAL A 204 -0.43 4.14 -6.19
N PRO A 205 -0.20 5.19 -7.00
CA PRO A 205 -0.06 6.56 -6.50
C PRO A 205 -1.39 7.13 -5.99
N MET A 206 -1.32 7.97 -4.95
CA MET A 206 -2.47 8.74 -4.47
C MET A 206 -2.78 9.91 -5.42
N THR A 207 -4.07 10.19 -5.65
CA THR A 207 -4.49 11.39 -6.39
C THR A 207 -4.38 12.64 -5.50
N ALA A 208 -4.30 13.82 -6.11
CA ALA A 208 -4.30 15.10 -5.38
C ALA A 208 -5.54 15.28 -4.48
N GLU A 209 -6.70 14.76 -4.91
CA GLU A 209 -7.93 14.76 -4.11
C GLU A 209 -7.80 13.87 -2.86
N MET A 210 -7.20 12.69 -2.98
CA MET A 210 -6.97 11.81 -1.83
C MET A 210 -5.98 12.45 -0.85
N GLN A 211 -4.88 13.04 -1.34
CA GLN A 211 -3.92 13.74 -0.51
C GLN A 211 -4.58 14.90 0.24
N THR A 212 -5.40 15.69 -0.46
CA THR A 212 -6.19 16.77 0.16
C THR A 212 -7.16 16.22 1.19
N THR A 213 -7.80 15.09 0.92
CA THR A 213 -8.73 14.43 1.86
C THR A 213 -8.04 14.00 3.15
N LEU A 214 -6.86 13.37 3.06
CA LEU A 214 -6.07 12.99 4.24
C LEU A 214 -5.60 14.21 5.04
N LEU A 215 -5.29 15.30 4.34
CA LEU A 215 -4.88 16.55 4.97
C LEU A 215 -6.06 17.18 5.75
N VAL A 216 -7.25 17.26 5.13
CA VAL A 216 -8.39 18.07 5.64
C VAL A 216 -9.45 17.31 6.44
N LYS A 217 -9.43 15.98 6.47
CA LYS A 217 -10.42 15.16 7.21
C LYS A 217 -9.74 14.27 8.24
N LEU A 218 -10.48 13.94 9.31
CA LEU A 218 -10.00 12.97 10.30
C LEU A 218 -10.15 11.54 9.79
N PRO A 219 -9.20 10.63 10.08
CA PRO A 219 -9.29 9.21 9.73
C PRO A 219 -10.65 8.58 10.02
N HIS A 220 -11.22 8.82 11.21
CA HIS A 220 -12.52 8.26 11.57
C HIS A 220 -13.67 8.80 10.69
N GLU A 221 -13.61 10.04 10.22
CA GLU A 221 -14.60 10.60 9.28
C GLU A 221 -14.50 9.94 7.91
N ILE A 222 -13.27 9.71 7.44
CA ILE A 222 -12.99 9.03 6.17
C ILE A 222 -13.47 7.58 6.28
N ASN A 223 -13.11 6.86 7.34
CA ASN A 223 -13.52 5.48 7.59
C ASN A 223 -15.03 5.33 7.71
N ARG A 224 -15.73 6.28 8.36
CA ARG A 224 -17.20 6.28 8.42
C ARG A 224 -17.86 6.50 7.06
N LYS A 225 -17.24 7.28 6.16
CA LYS A 225 -17.72 7.34 4.77
C LYS A 225 -17.48 6.01 4.06
N MET A 226 -16.29 5.42 4.19
CA MET A 226 -15.97 4.13 3.58
C MET A 226 -16.89 3.01 4.08
N ASP A 227 -17.25 2.98 5.37
CA ASP A 227 -18.22 2.02 5.92
C ASP A 227 -19.58 2.10 5.23
N ARG A 228 -20.10 3.33 5.03
CA ARG A 228 -21.35 3.54 4.29
C ARG A 228 -21.25 3.09 2.84
N ASP A 229 -20.16 3.44 2.16
CA ASP A 229 -19.93 3.04 0.76
C ASP A 229 -19.84 1.50 0.65
N LEU A 230 -19.10 0.84 1.55
CA LEU A 230 -18.97 -0.61 1.60
C LEU A 230 -20.30 -1.31 1.94
N LYS A 231 -21.09 -0.74 2.87
CA LYS A 231 -22.44 -1.24 3.19
C LYS A 231 -23.34 -1.20 1.96
N ALA A 232 -23.31 -0.09 1.21
CA ALA A 232 -24.06 0.05 -0.04
C ALA A 232 -23.59 -0.94 -1.13
N MET A 233 -22.34 -1.40 -1.08
CA MET A 233 -21.81 -2.45 -1.95
C MET A 233 -22.15 -3.89 -1.50
N GLY A 234 -22.94 -4.05 -0.44
CA GLY A 234 -23.35 -5.36 0.08
C GLY A 234 -22.30 -6.05 0.96
N VAL A 235 -21.25 -5.35 1.40
CA VAL A 235 -20.22 -5.93 2.28
C VAL A 235 -20.80 -6.11 3.68
N GLY A 236 -20.69 -7.31 4.26
CA GLY A 236 -21.21 -7.62 5.60
C GLY A 236 -20.52 -6.83 6.73
N GLU A 237 -21.23 -6.58 7.83
CA GLU A 237 -20.75 -5.72 8.92
C GLU A 237 -19.43 -6.19 9.55
N LYS A 238 -19.29 -7.50 9.79
CA LYS A 238 -18.07 -8.10 10.33
C LYS A 238 -16.87 -7.75 9.44
N THR A 239 -16.95 -8.02 8.14
CA THR A 239 -15.90 -7.73 7.17
C THR A 239 -15.57 -6.24 7.08
N ARG A 240 -16.59 -5.36 7.05
CA ARG A 240 -16.37 -3.91 7.04
C ARG A 240 -15.60 -3.45 8.28
N LYS A 241 -16.03 -3.90 9.47
CA LYS A 241 -15.34 -3.56 10.73
C LYS A 241 -13.89 -4.04 10.70
N THR A 242 -13.66 -5.32 10.42
CA THR A 242 -12.30 -5.90 10.35
C THR A 242 -11.40 -5.11 9.40
N PHE A 243 -11.86 -4.80 8.18
CA PHE A 243 -11.08 -4.03 7.21
C PHE A 243 -10.81 -2.58 7.68
N LEU A 244 -11.82 -1.88 8.17
CA LEU A 244 -11.72 -0.47 8.55
C LEU A 244 -10.95 -0.23 9.86
N THR A 245 -10.85 -1.25 10.72
CA THR A 245 -10.08 -1.17 11.98
C THR A 245 -8.73 -1.88 11.91
N SER A 246 -8.39 -2.53 10.80
CA SER A 246 -7.11 -3.22 10.65
C SER A 246 -5.92 -2.29 10.93
N PRO A 247 -4.95 -2.70 11.76
CA PRO A 247 -3.75 -1.91 12.03
C PRO A 247 -2.78 -1.91 10.84
N TYR A 248 -2.97 -2.78 9.84
CA TYR A 248 -2.03 -2.93 8.74
C TYR A 248 -2.28 -1.99 7.57
N PHE A 249 -3.49 -1.42 7.50
CA PHE A 249 -3.82 -0.40 6.51
C PHE A 249 -3.69 1.01 7.10
N THR A 250 -3.03 1.90 6.37
CA THR A 250 -3.24 3.34 6.55
C THR A 250 -4.59 3.75 5.94
N THR A 251 -5.15 4.84 6.43
CA THR A 251 -6.34 5.48 5.85
C THR A 251 -6.09 5.86 4.39
N GLY A 252 -4.85 6.23 4.02
CA GLY A 252 -4.46 6.48 2.64
C GLY A 252 -4.55 5.23 1.75
N GLN A 253 -4.03 4.09 2.23
CA GLN A 253 -4.12 2.82 1.52
C GLN A 253 -5.58 2.35 1.36
N ARG A 254 -6.45 2.57 2.36
CA ARG A 254 -7.89 2.31 2.23
C ARG A 254 -8.55 3.20 1.19
N LEU A 255 -8.17 4.48 1.10
CA LEU A 255 -8.69 5.38 0.07
C LEU A 255 -8.30 4.93 -1.34
N ILE A 256 -7.06 4.49 -1.53
CA ILE A 256 -6.59 3.88 -2.79
C ILE A 256 -7.46 2.67 -3.10
N PHE A 257 -7.58 1.73 -2.17
CA PHE A 257 -8.38 0.51 -2.31
C PHE A 257 -9.81 0.82 -2.72
N MET A 258 -10.50 1.70 -1.98
CA MET A 258 -11.88 2.10 -2.27
C MET A 258 -12.02 2.79 -3.63
N SER A 259 -11.02 3.56 -4.06
CA SER A 259 -11.03 4.20 -5.37
C SER A 259 -10.88 3.18 -6.50
N GLN A 260 -10.01 2.19 -6.34
CA GLN A 260 -9.85 1.11 -7.29
C GLN A 260 -11.10 0.23 -7.34
N LEU A 261 -11.69 -0.13 -6.20
CA LEU A 261 -12.89 -0.97 -6.12
C LEU A 261 -14.11 -0.32 -6.82
N ARG A 262 -14.20 1.02 -6.78
CA ARG A 262 -15.23 1.77 -7.51
C ARG A 262 -15.10 1.67 -9.03
N LYS A 263 -13.93 1.37 -9.57
CA LYS A 263 -13.74 1.17 -11.02
C LYS A 263 -14.41 -0.12 -11.51
N LEU A 264 -14.57 -1.10 -10.63
CA LEU A 264 -15.25 -2.38 -10.89
C LEU A 264 -16.75 -2.33 -10.56
N LYS A 265 -17.39 -1.15 -10.64
CA LYS A 265 -18.79 -0.97 -10.18
C LYS A 265 -19.81 -1.84 -10.90
N HIS A 266 -19.52 -2.27 -12.12
CA HIS A 266 -20.36 -3.16 -12.93
C HIS A 266 -20.17 -4.65 -12.59
N VAL A 267 -19.13 -4.99 -11.83
CA VAL A 267 -18.79 -6.37 -11.50
C VAL A 267 -19.55 -6.83 -10.27
N GLU A 268 -20.14 -8.02 -10.35
CA GLU A 268 -20.87 -8.63 -9.25
C GLU A 268 -19.95 -9.04 -8.10
N ASN A 269 -20.50 -9.05 -6.89
CA ASN A 269 -19.86 -9.58 -5.68
C ASN A 269 -18.50 -8.94 -5.32
N ARG A 270 -18.37 -7.61 -5.47
CA ARG A 270 -17.22 -6.83 -4.99
C ARG A 270 -16.87 -7.04 -3.51
N ALA A 271 -17.82 -7.52 -2.70
CA ALA A 271 -17.59 -7.87 -1.31
C ALA A 271 -16.52 -8.95 -1.11
N ALA A 272 -16.32 -9.84 -2.09
CA ALA A 272 -15.28 -10.87 -2.05
C ALA A 272 -13.87 -10.27 -1.87
N VAL A 273 -13.54 -9.21 -2.61
CA VAL A 273 -12.20 -8.62 -2.54
C VAL A 273 -11.99 -7.87 -1.22
N VAL A 274 -13.06 -7.30 -0.64
CA VAL A 274 -12.99 -6.70 0.69
C VAL A 274 -12.80 -7.76 1.78
N ALA A 275 -13.40 -8.94 1.61
CA ALA A 275 -13.20 -10.07 2.51
C ALA A 275 -11.75 -10.56 2.50
N VAL A 276 -11.14 -10.70 1.32
CA VAL A 276 -9.70 -10.99 1.20
C VAL A 276 -8.87 -9.91 1.86
N ALA A 277 -9.09 -8.63 1.53
CA ALA A 277 -8.33 -7.52 2.10
C ALA A 277 -8.45 -7.42 3.64
N SER A 278 -9.59 -7.83 4.20
CA SER A 278 -9.79 -7.86 5.66
C SER A 278 -8.93 -8.90 6.39
N ARG A 279 -8.34 -9.85 5.67
CA ARG A 279 -7.47 -10.91 6.21
C ARG A 279 -5.98 -10.54 6.19
N ALA A 280 -5.61 -9.33 5.79
CA ALA A 280 -4.22 -8.87 5.85
C ALA A 280 -3.65 -8.99 7.28
N GLU A 281 -2.43 -9.51 7.39
CA GLU A 281 -1.73 -9.79 8.66
C GLU A 281 -0.48 -8.90 8.84
N CYS A 282 -0.06 -8.20 7.79
CA CYS A 282 1.01 -7.21 7.84
C CYS A 282 0.81 -6.07 6.83
N GLU A 283 1.64 -5.02 6.92
CA GLU A 283 1.58 -3.88 5.99
C GLU A 283 1.85 -4.29 4.53
N ALA A 284 2.69 -5.29 4.32
CA ALA A 284 2.98 -5.81 2.99
C ALA A 284 1.75 -6.51 2.37
N ASP A 285 0.94 -7.23 3.16
CA ASP A 285 -0.35 -7.78 2.70
C ASP A 285 -1.33 -6.66 2.34
N ALA A 286 -1.41 -5.62 3.18
CA ALA A 286 -2.28 -4.47 2.91
C ALA A 286 -1.91 -3.77 1.60
N LEU A 287 -0.63 -3.63 1.29
CA LEU A 287 -0.15 -3.13 0.00
C LEU A 287 -0.45 -4.10 -1.14
N ALA A 288 -0.23 -5.40 -0.94
CA ALA A 288 -0.52 -6.45 -1.92
C ALA A 288 -1.99 -6.41 -2.39
N THR A 289 -2.94 -6.18 -1.47
CA THR A 289 -4.37 -6.08 -1.84
C THR A 289 -4.68 -4.91 -2.78
N ASN A 290 -3.92 -3.81 -2.70
CA ASN A 290 -4.04 -2.70 -3.66
C ASN A 290 -3.49 -3.09 -5.03
N ASP A 291 -2.44 -3.89 -5.07
CA ASP A 291 -1.84 -4.38 -6.31
C ASP A 291 -2.72 -5.43 -7.00
N GLU A 292 -3.29 -6.36 -6.24
CA GLU A 292 -4.26 -7.34 -6.74
C GLU A 292 -5.49 -6.66 -7.35
N LEU A 293 -5.99 -5.61 -6.71
CA LEU A 293 -7.11 -4.85 -7.25
C LEU A 293 -6.74 -4.09 -8.53
N ARG A 294 -5.49 -3.61 -8.65
CA ARG A 294 -4.95 -3.07 -9.91
C ARG A 294 -4.91 -4.15 -10.99
N MET A 295 -4.43 -5.35 -10.68
CA MET A 295 -4.42 -6.50 -11.60
C MET A 295 -5.83 -6.85 -12.08
N LEU A 296 -6.83 -6.88 -11.18
CA LEU A 296 -8.23 -7.10 -11.54
C LEU A 296 -8.76 -6.02 -12.50
N ILE A 297 -8.41 -4.75 -12.28
CA ILE A 297 -8.78 -3.65 -13.21
C ILE A 297 -8.11 -3.84 -14.57
N ASP A 298 -6.85 -4.26 -14.61
CA ASP A 298 -6.12 -4.50 -15.85
C ASP A 298 -6.65 -5.72 -16.61
N ILE A 299 -7.14 -6.74 -15.90
CA ILE A 299 -7.88 -7.87 -16.47
C ILE A 299 -9.21 -7.36 -17.06
N ASP A 300 -10.02 -6.63 -16.31
CA ASP A 300 -11.35 -6.15 -16.74
C ASP A 300 -11.29 -5.26 -17.98
N ARG A 301 -10.21 -4.48 -18.13
CA ARG A 301 -9.94 -3.67 -19.34
C ARG A 301 -9.73 -4.52 -20.59
N LYS A 302 -9.18 -5.72 -20.45
CA LYS A 302 -8.86 -6.64 -21.57
C LYS A 302 -9.97 -7.65 -21.81
N GLN A 303 -10.58 -8.15 -20.74
CA GLN A 303 -11.61 -9.18 -20.75
C GLN A 303 -12.62 -8.86 -19.66
N LYS A 304 -13.89 -8.71 -20.05
CA LYS A 304 -14.97 -8.31 -19.15
C LYS A 304 -15.11 -9.30 -17.98
N ILE A 305 -14.90 -8.81 -16.77
CA ILE A 305 -15.18 -9.56 -15.54
C ILE A 305 -16.67 -9.42 -15.24
N VAL A 306 -17.34 -10.53 -14.95
CA VAL A 306 -18.77 -10.52 -14.58
C VAL A 306 -18.96 -10.62 -13.07
N ARG A 307 -18.07 -11.33 -12.39
CA ARG A 307 -18.17 -11.59 -10.95
C ARG A 307 -16.80 -11.71 -10.30
N LEU A 308 -16.70 -11.28 -9.05
CA LEU A 308 -15.54 -11.52 -8.19
C LEU A 308 -15.87 -12.60 -7.15
N GLU A 309 -14.87 -13.40 -6.81
CA GLU A 309 -14.96 -14.46 -5.83
C GLU A 309 -13.78 -14.42 -4.86
N ASP A 310 -14.02 -14.95 -3.67
CA ASP A 310 -12.98 -15.22 -2.67
C ASP A 310 -12.67 -16.72 -2.74
N ALA A 311 -11.56 -17.06 -3.37
CA ALA A 311 -11.02 -18.42 -3.44
C ALA A 311 -9.78 -18.59 -2.55
N GLY A 312 -9.78 -17.94 -1.39
CA GLY A 312 -8.57 -17.70 -0.59
C GLY A 312 -7.86 -16.42 -1.03
N VAL A 313 -7.94 -16.11 -2.33
CA VAL A 313 -7.40 -14.93 -3.01
C VAL A 313 -8.46 -14.30 -3.92
N PRO A 314 -8.30 -13.04 -4.36
CA PRO A 314 -9.26 -12.41 -5.25
C PRO A 314 -9.29 -13.15 -6.59
N THR A 315 -10.46 -13.62 -6.99
CA THR A 315 -10.65 -14.38 -8.23
C THR A 315 -11.66 -13.70 -9.13
N ALA A 316 -11.26 -13.41 -10.36
CA ALA A 316 -12.13 -12.88 -11.41
C ALA A 316 -12.79 -14.02 -12.17
N VAL A 317 -14.12 -13.96 -12.31
CA VAL A 317 -14.88 -14.82 -13.23
C VAL A 317 -15.21 -13.99 -14.46
N LEU A 318 -14.75 -14.44 -15.63
CA LEU A 318 -15.01 -13.78 -16.91
C LEU A 318 -16.36 -14.20 -17.48
N ALA A 319 -16.90 -13.42 -18.43
CA ALA A 319 -18.19 -13.72 -19.08
C ALA A 319 -18.24 -15.12 -19.75
N GLY A 320 -17.09 -15.68 -20.15
CA GLY A 320 -16.97 -17.04 -20.69
C GLY A 320 -16.80 -18.15 -19.65
N GLY A 321 -16.90 -17.84 -18.35
CA GLY A 321 -16.73 -18.77 -17.24
C GLY A 321 -15.28 -18.95 -16.77
N THR A 322 -14.28 -18.67 -17.61
CA THR A 322 -12.86 -18.72 -17.24
C THR A 322 -12.59 -17.93 -15.95
N CYS A 323 -11.85 -18.55 -15.04
CA CYS A 323 -11.51 -17.95 -13.76
C CYS A 323 -10.03 -17.57 -13.70
N ILE A 324 -9.77 -16.35 -13.25
CA ILE A 324 -8.42 -15.82 -13.07
C ILE A 324 -8.24 -15.43 -11.60
N ALA A 325 -7.54 -16.26 -10.85
CA ALA A 325 -7.08 -15.93 -9.51
C ALA A 325 -5.89 -14.98 -9.63
N VAL A 326 -5.91 -13.86 -8.91
CA VAL A 326 -4.77 -12.94 -8.83
C VAL A 326 -4.08 -13.10 -7.49
N TYR A 327 -2.74 -13.05 -7.50
CA TYR A 327 -1.94 -13.12 -6.29
C TYR A 327 -0.77 -12.16 -6.37
N SER A 328 -0.66 -11.26 -5.40
CA SER A 328 0.47 -10.33 -5.33
C SER A 328 1.62 -10.93 -4.53
N ALA A 329 2.66 -11.39 -5.22
CA ALA A 329 3.90 -11.88 -4.65
C ALA A 329 5.10 -11.38 -5.46
N ASP A 330 6.26 -11.24 -4.80
CA ASP A 330 7.50 -10.94 -5.51
C ASP A 330 8.08 -12.23 -6.14
N PHE A 331 8.03 -13.32 -5.36
CA PHE A 331 8.46 -14.65 -5.76
C PHE A 331 7.58 -15.72 -5.12
N LEU A 332 6.66 -16.29 -5.89
CA LEU A 332 5.69 -17.27 -5.40
C LEU A 332 6.35 -18.64 -5.16
N LEU A 333 6.28 -19.10 -3.92
CA LEU A 333 6.86 -20.36 -3.44
C LEU A 333 5.76 -21.42 -3.30
N ALA A 334 6.15 -22.69 -3.40
CA ALA A 334 5.23 -23.80 -3.18
C ALA A 334 5.12 -24.07 -1.67
N THR A 335 4.06 -23.55 -1.06
CA THR A 335 3.76 -23.63 0.37
C THR A 335 2.38 -24.25 0.58
N ASP A 336 2.02 -24.52 1.83
CA ASP A 336 0.73 -25.12 2.19
C ASP A 336 -0.45 -24.19 1.87
N ASP A 337 -0.30 -22.88 2.08
CA ASP A 337 -1.32 -21.88 1.75
C ASP A 337 -1.53 -21.78 0.23
N VAL A 338 -0.46 -21.86 -0.57
CA VAL A 338 -0.55 -21.90 -2.04
C VAL A 338 -1.21 -23.21 -2.52
N SER A 339 -0.94 -24.33 -1.84
CA SER A 339 -1.59 -25.61 -2.10
C SER A 339 -3.08 -25.58 -1.75
N ALA A 340 -3.44 -24.95 -0.63
CA ALA A 340 -4.82 -24.73 -0.20
C ALA A 340 -5.56 -23.81 -1.19
N MET A 341 -4.94 -22.70 -1.60
CA MET A 341 -5.46 -21.81 -2.64
C MET A 341 -5.75 -22.57 -3.94
N ARG A 342 -4.82 -23.39 -4.41
CA ARG A 342 -5.01 -24.24 -5.60
C ARG A 342 -6.24 -25.15 -5.45
N ALA A 343 -6.37 -25.84 -4.32
CA ALA A 343 -7.50 -26.71 -4.03
C ALA A 343 -8.82 -25.93 -3.98
N ASP A 344 -8.81 -24.73 -3.40
CA ASP A 344 -9.95 -23.83 -3.28
C ASP A 344 -10.45 -23.32 -4.63
N ILE A 345 -9.54 -22.99 -5.54
CA ILE A 345 -9.85 -22.60 -6.92
C ILE A 345 -10.54 -23.78 -7.64
N ARG A 346 -9.95 -24.99 -7.58
CA ARG A 346 -10.52 -26.14 -8.29
C ARG A 346 -11.83 -26.62 -7.67
N ARG A 347 -12.00 -26.55 -6.34
CA ARG A 347 -13.26 -26.90 -5.67
C ARG A 347 -14.42 -26.01 -6.15
N ARG A 348 -14.17 -24.71 -6.33
CA ARG A 348 -15.18 -23.76 -6.83
C ARG A 348 -15.39 -23.87 -8.34
N HIS A 349 -14.33 -24.20 -9.09
CA HIS A 349 -14.35 -24.31 -10.55
C HIS A 349 -13.86 -25.68 -11.03
N PRO A 350 -14.65 -26.77 -10.85
CA PRO A 350 -14.17 -28.14 -11.07
C PRO A 350 -13.74 -28.41 -12.52
N THR A 351 -14.48 -27.86 -13.49
CA THR A 351 -14.30 -28.18 -14.92
C THR A 351 -13.85 -26.98 -15.76
N THR A 352 -13.90 -25.78 -15.21
CA THR A 352 -13.64 -24.55 -15.96
C THR A 352 -12.14 -24.29 -16.09
N PRO A 353 -11.67 -23.70 -17.22
CA PRO A 353 -10.30 -23.22 -17.33
C PRO A 353 -10.01 -22.20 -16.22
N ALA A 354 -8.90 -22.42 -15.52
CA ALA A 354 -8.44 -21.58 -14.43
C ALA A 354 -7.00 -21.13 -14.67
N LEU A 355 -6.72 -19.89 -14.29
CA LEU A 355 -5.42 -19.25 -14.39
C LEU A 355 -5.06 -18.65 -13.03
N LEU A 356 -3.84 -18.88 -12.56
CA LEU A 356 -3.22 -18.09 -11.52
C LEU A 356 -2.35 -17.02 -12.19
N MET A 357 -2.66 -15.76 -11.95
CA MET A 357 -1.88 -14.60 -12.37
C MET A 357 -1.14 -14.01 -11.17
N CYS A 358 0.19 -14.05 -11.21
CA CYS A 358 1.05 -13.51 -10.16
C CYS A 358 1.63 -12.14 -10.58
N SER A 359 1.75 -11.19 -9.65
CA SER A 359 2.42 -9.91 -9.91
C SER A 359 3.93 -10.05 -10.17
N GLY A 360 4.56 -11.06 -9.58
CA GLY A 360 5.99 -11.32 -9.67
C GLY A 360 6.30 -12.72 -10.21
N ARG A 361 7.48 -13.23 -9.87
CA ARG A 361 7.99 -14.51 -10.40
C ARG A 361 7.23 -15.70 -9.81
N VAL A 362 6.97 -16.71 -10.62
CA VAL A 362 6.38 -17.98 -10.16
C VAL A 362 7.45 -19.07 -10.18
N SER A 363 7.74 -19.65 -9.01
CA SER A 363 8.75 -20.70 -8.91
C SER A 363 8.39 -21.93 -9.76
N PRO A 364 9.39 -22.68 -10.27
CA PRO A 364 9.13 -23.92 -11.02
C PRO A 364 8.27 -24.92 -10.24
N ALA A 365 8.43 -24.99 -8.91
CA ALA A 365 7.64 -25.85 -8.04
C ALA A 365 6.14 -25.48 -8.06
N VAL A 366 5.80 -24.19 -8.01
CA VAL A 366 4.40 -23.73 -8.12
C VAL A 366 3.83 -24.02 -9.50
N ARG A 367 4.63 -23.86 -10.56
CA ARG A 367 4.16 -24.17 -11.93
C ARG A 367 3.76 -25.64 -12.06
N ARG A 368 4.57 -26.57 -11.53
CA ARG A 368 4.26 -28.01 -11.47
C ARG A 368 3.03 -28.28 -10.61
N LEU A 369 3.00 -27.72 -9.39
CA LEU A 369 1.88 -27.84 -8.47
C LEU A 369 0.55 -27.44 -9.11
N PHE A 370 0.51 -26.35 -9.87
CA PHE A 370 -0.71 -25.88 -10.52
C PHE A 370 -1.06 -26.67 -11.79
N SER A 371 -0.07 -27.09 -12.57
CA SER A 371 -0.31 -27.89 -13.79
C SER A 371 -0.97 -29.23 -13.49
N ASP A 372 -0.66 -29.85 -12.34
CA ASP A 372 -1.24 -31.13 -11.92
C ASP A 372 -2.78 -31.06 -11.77
N MET A 373 -3.31 -29.87 -11.53
CA MET A 373 -4.76 -29.62 -11.43
C MET A 373 -5.30 -28.87 -12.65
N SER A 374 -4.59 -28.87 -13.78
CA SER A 374 -4.98 -28.14 -15.01
C SER A 374 -5.23 -26.64 -14.78
N ILE A 375 -4.47 -26.01 -13.88
CA ILE A 375 -4.49 -24.56 -13.68
C ILE A 375 -3.22 -23.98 -14.30
N SER A 376 -3.39 -23.05 -15.25
CA SER A 376 -2.24 -22.36 -15.85
C SER A 376 -1.66 -21.33 -14.89
N THR A 377 -0.39 -21.00 -15.02
CA THR A 377 0.27 -19.92 -14.24
C THR A 377 0.86 -18.88 -15.19
N THR A 378 0.72 -17.61 -14.84
CA THR A 378 1.31 -16.50 -15.61
C THR A 378 1.84 -15.41 -14.69
N GLU A 379 2.82 -14.67 -15.19
CA GLU A 379 3.48 -13.55 -14.50
C GLU A 379 3.02 -12.25 -15.16
N LEU A 380 2.68 -11.25 -14.35
CA LEU A 380 2.37 -9.92 -14.83
C LEU A 380 3.69 -9.21 -15.18
N ARG A 381 4.04 -9.18 -16.48
CA ARG A 381 5.20 -8.40 -16.96
C ARG A 381 4.89 -6.91 -17.07
#